data_AF-A0A519KL64-F1
#
_entry.id   AF-A0A519KL64-F1
#
_cell.length_a   1.000
_cell.length_b   1.000
_cell.length_c   1.000
_cell.angle_alpha   90.00
_cell.angle_beta   90.00
_cell.angle_gamma   90.00
#
_symmetry.space_group_name_H-M   'P 1'
#
loop_
_entity.id
_entity.type
_entity.pdbx_description
1 polymer ?
#
loop_
_entity_poly.entity_id
_entity_poly.type
_entity_poly.pdbx_seq_one_letter_code
_entity_poly.pdbx_strand_id
1 'polypeptide(L)'
;MAILGEIRKRSWLLLGVIALGLLAFLFNADTFDKIFEKNPNVFGTVNGEDITRDEFNDQLFIMQQQAQQQGQPTKGLEEQAWQILVQSKLIKQQFEKTGLTLSDETFWSQLQYDPIFAQNQQYFDEKG
;
A
#
# COMPACT_ATOMS: atom_id res chain seq x y z
N MET A 1 25.64 25.80 48.55
CA MET A 1 24.70 24.66 48.60
C MET A 1 24.51 24.16 47.17
N ALA A 2 24.50 22.84 46.99
CA ALA A 2 25.09 22.17 45.83
C ALA A 2 24.23 22.15 44.55
N ILE A 3 24.70 22.86 43.52
CA ILE A 3 24.31 22.73 42.10
C ILE A 3 24.47 21.30 41.56
N LEU A 4 25.34 20.48 42.20
CA LEU A 4 25.51 19.06 41.88
C LEU A 4 24.25 18.21 42.15
N GLY A 5 23.38 18.62 43.08
CA GLY A 5 22.17 17.88 43.43
C GLY A 5 21.04 18.01 42.40
N GLU A 6 21.01 19.11 41.65
CA GLU A 6 19.96 19.35 40.64
C GLU A 6 20.20 18.58 39.34
N ILE A 7 21.45 18.33 38.94
CA ILE A 7 21.80 17.50 37.78
C ILE A 7 21.33 16.05 37.96
N ARG A 8 21.42 15.52 39.19
CA ARG A 8 20.92 14.17 39.52
C ARG A 8 19.39 14.04 39.36
N LYS A 9 18.64 15.12 39.58
CA LYS A 9 17.17 15.16 39.38
C LYS A 9 16.76 15.23 37.90
N ARG A 10 17.68 15.59 37.00
CA ARG A 10 17.43 15.73 35.55
C ARG A 10 18.10 14.64 34.71
N SER A 11 18.67 13.60 35.33
CA SER A 11 19.29 12.47 34.62
C SER A 11 18.34 11.79 33.64
N TRP A 12 17.04 11.78 33.91
CA TRP A 12 16.00 11.29 32.99
C TRP A 12 15.84 12.13 31.72
N LEU A 13 16.00 13.46 31.80
CA LEU A 13 16.02 14.34 30.63
C LEU A 13 17.25 14.06 29.77
N LEU A 14 18.40 13.84 30.42
CA LEU A 14 19.64 13.52 29.73
C LEU A 14 19.56 12.17 29.01
N LEU A 15 18.93 11.17 29.66
CA LEU A 15 18.60 9.89 29.03
C LEU A 15 17.63 10.06 27.86
N GLY A 16 16.61 10.89 28.01
CA GLY A 16 15.64 11.20 26.95
C GLY A 16 16.30 11.84 25.72
N VAL A 17 17.24 12.76 25.91
CA VAL A 17 17.99 13.40 24.81
C VAL A 17 18.88 12.38 24.10
N ILE A 18 19.54 11.48 24.82
CA ILE A 18 20.35 10.41 24.21
C ILE A 18 19.45 9.44 23.41
N ALA A 19 18.32 9.03 23.97
CA ALA A 19 17.36 8.16 23.27
C ALA A 19 16.79 8.83 22.01
N LEU A 20 16.43 10.12 22.09
CA LEU A 20 16.03 10.92 20.93
C LEU A 20 17.13 11.03 19.90
N GLY A 21 18.39 11.21 20.32
CA GLY A 21 19.55 11.25 19.42
C GLY A 21 19.79 9.93 18.70
N LEU A 22 19.62 8.79 19.38
CA LEU A 22 19.73 7.46 18.77
C LEU A 22 18.57 7.19 17.79
N LEU A 23 17.35 7.63 18.10
CA LEU A 23 16.22 7.55 17.18
C LEU A 23 16.41 8.46 15.96
N ALA A 24 16.86 9.70 16.16
CA ALA A 24 17.17 10.64 15.09
C ALA A 24 18.33 10.16 14.21
N PHE A 25 19.32 9.44 14.76
CA PHE A 25 20.39 8.83 13.98
C PHE A 25 19.89 7.74 13.03
N LEU A 26 18.80 7.03 13.39
CA LEU A 26 18.17 6.05 12.52
C LEU A 26 17.43 6.72 11.34
N PHE A 27 16.94 7.95 11.53
CA PHE A 27 16.26 8.74 10.51
C PHE A 27 17.22 9.78 9.92
N ASN A 28 18.04 9.40 8.92
CA ASN A 28 18.86 10.36 8.18
C ASN A 28 17.99 11.40 7.45
N ALA A 29 18.51 12.62 7.26
CA ALA A 29 17.84 13.69 6.50
C ALA A 29 17.44 13.24 5.08
N ASP A 30 18.26 12.39 4.45
CA ASP A 30 17.96 11.77 3.15
C ASP A 30 16.68 10.91 3.15
N THR A 31 16.25 10.41 4.32
CA THR A 31 14.98 9.67 4.46
C THR A 31 13.80 10.63 4.47
N PHE A 32 13.95 11.82 5.04
CA PHE A 32 12.95 12.89 4.95
C PHE A 32 12.85 13.45 3.53
N ASP A 33 14.00 13.65 2.85
CA ASP A 33 14.01 14.11 1.47
C ASP A 33 13.40 13.08 0.51
N LYS A 34 13.58 11.77 0.74
CA LYS A 34 12.86 10.72 -0.03
C LYS A 34 11.35 10.67 0.21
N ILE A 35 10.87 11.20 1.33
CA ILE A 35 9.43 11.29 1.65
C ILE A 35 8.83 12.57 1.04
N PHE A 36 9.64 13.63 0.87
CA PHE A 36 9.20 14.95 0.40
C PHE A 36 9.53 15.24 -1.08
N GLU A 37 10.51 14.56 -1.67
CA GLU A 37 10.69 14.51 -3.11
C GLU A 37 9.50 13.78 -3.69
N LYS A 38 8.62 14.53 -4.37
CA LYS A 38 7.64 13.98 -5.30
C LYS A 38 8.33 12.92 -6.13
N ASN A 39 8.02 11.66 -5.87
CA ASN A 39 8.52 10.54 -6.64
C ASN A 39 8.39 10.93 -8.13
N PRO A 40 9.47 11.00 -8.91
CA PRO A 40 9.38 11.33 -10.35
C PRO A 40 8.53 10.30 -11.12
N ASN A 41 8.16 9.22 -10.44
CA ASN A 41 7.29 8.15 -10.86
C ASN A 41 5.79 8.46 -10.70
N VAL A 42 5.37 9.61 -10.15
CA VAL A 42 3.94 9.95 -10.06
C VAL A 42 3.39 10.19 -11.47
N PHE A 43 2.41 9.37 -11.86
CA PHE A 43 1.71 9.44 -13.14
C PHE A 43 0.44 10.30 -13.06
N GLY A 44 -0.23 10.28 -11.90
CA GLY A 44 -1.36 11.15 -11.60
C GLY A 44 -1.76 11.06 -10.13
N THR A 45 -2.74 11.87 -9.70
CA THR A 45 -3.20 11.90 -8.31
C THR A 45 -4.73 11.81 -8.28
N VAL A 46 -5.27 10.95 -7.42
CA VAL A 46 -6.72 10.74 -7.25
C VAL A 46 -7.08 11.03 -5.80
N ASN A 47 -7.85 12.09 -5.55
CA ASN A 47 -8.25 12.52 -4.19
C ASN A 47 -7.09 12.68 -3.20
N GLY A 48 -5.91 13.07 -3.67
CA GLY A 48 -4.71 13.24 -2.84
C GLY A 48 -3.89 11.96 -2.63
N GLU A 49 -4.27 10.84 -3.24
CA GLU A 49 -3.44 9.63 -3.33
C GLU A 49 -2.76 9.58 -4.69
N ASP A 50 -1.43 9.41 -4.67
CA ASP A 50 -0.65 9.33 -5.90
C ASP A 50 -0.79 7.95 -6.56
N ILE A 51 -0.92 7.97 -7.88
CA ILE A 51 -0.81 6.82 -8.76
C ILE A 51 0.55 6.90 -9.43
N THR A 52 1.37 5.88 -9.22
CA THR A 52 2.68 5.75 -9.85
C THR A 52 2.59 5.19 -11.26
N ARG A 53 3.62 5.41 -12.10
CA ARG A 53 3.66 4.79 -13.44
C ARG A 53 3.76 3.28 -13.34
N ASP A 54 4.42 2.76 -12.32
CA ASP A 54 4.54 1.31 -12.13
C ASP A 54 3.16 0.68 -11.88
N GLU A 55 2.34 1.26 -11.00
CA GLU A 55 0.95 0.80 -10.77
C GLU A 55 0.12 0.83 -12.06
N PHE A 56 0.27 1.88 -12.87
CA PHE A 56 -0.41 1.97 -14.15
C PHE A 56 0.08 0.90 -15.16
N ASN A 57 1.41 0.73 -15.26
CA ASN A 57 2.01 -0.25 -16.16
C ASN A 57 1.66 -1.69 -15.76
N ASP A 58 1.60 -1.99 -14.47
CA ASP A 58 1.20 -3.29 -13.95
C ASP A 58 -0.26 -3.60 -14.32
N GLN A 59 -1.17 -2.64 -14.09
CA GLN A 59 -2.57 -2.79 -14.48
C GLN A 59 -2.73 -2.96 -16.00
N LEU A 60 -2.00 -2.17 -16.79
CA LEU A 60 -1.99 -2.27 -18.24
C LEU A 60 -1.44 -3.63 -18.71
N PHE A 61 -0.37 -4.13 -18.09
CA PHE A 61 0.23 -5.42 -18.42
C PHE A 61 -0.76 -6.57 -18.19
N ILE A 62 -1.47 -6.57 -17.06
CA ILE A 62 -2.50 -7.57 -16.75
C ILE A 62 -3.59 -7.55 -17.82
N MET A 63 -4.08 -6.36 -18.19
CA MET A 63 -5.12 -6.22 -19.21
C MET A 63 -4.65 -6.67 -20.59
N GLN A 64 -3.43 -6.31 -20.98
CA GLN A 64 -2.83 -6.75 -22.24
C GLN A 64 -2.68 -8.26 -22.27
N GLN A 65 -2.23 -8.88 -21.17
CA GLN A 65 -2.09 -10.33 -21.05
C GLN A 65 -3.46 -11.02 -21.21
N GLN A 66 -4.50 -10.53 -20.54
CA GLN A 66 -5.86 -11.07 -20.67
C GLN A 66 -6.41 -10.92 -22.09
N ALA A 67 -6.24 -9.75 -22.72
CA ALA A 67 -6.67 -9.51 -24.09
C ALA A 67 -5.94 -10.43 -25.09
N GLN A 68 -4.63 -10.64 -24.91
CA GLN A 68 -3.85 -11.57 -25.74
C GLN A 68 -4.36 -13.02 -25.62
N GLN A 69 -4.66 -13.48 -24.41
CA GLN A 69 -5.22 -14.82 -24.19
C GLN A 69 -6.59 -15.00 -24.88
N GLN A 70 -7.37 -13.93 -24.97
CA GLN A 70 -8.68 -13.91 -25.63
C GLN A 70 -8.61 -13.61 -27.13
N GLY A 71 -7.42 -13.42 -27.71
CA GLY A 71 -7.23 -13.05 -29.12
C GLY A 71 -7.72 -11.64 -29.46
N GLN A 72 -7.90 -10.77 -28.47
CA GLN A 72 -8.35 -9.40 -28.63
C GLN A 72 -7.17 -8.44 -28.88
N PRO A 73 -7.40 -7.32 -29.59
CA PRO A 73 -6.38 -6.30 -29.78
C PRO A 73 -5.99 -5.65 -28.44
N THR A 74 -4.69 -5.51 -28.20
CA THR A 74 -4.14 -4.88 -26.99
C THR A 74 -4.05 -3.36 -27.05
N LYS A 75 -4.34 -2.77 -28.21
CA LYS A 75 -4.26 -1.33 -28.44
C LYS A 75 -5.49 -0.63 -27.88
N GLY A 76 -5.32 0.47 -27.14
CA GLY A 76 -6.41 1.24 -26.55
C GLY A 76 -6.85 0.75 -25.18
N LEU A 77 -6.11 -0.19 -24.57
CA LEU A 77 -6.35 -0.65 -23.21
C LEU A 77 -5.83 0.34 -22.16
N GLU A 78 -5.03 1.33 -22.55
CA GLU A 78 -4.44 2.33 -21.67
C GLU A 78 -5.51 3.13 -20.91
N GLU A 79 -6.54 3.60 -21.61
CA GLU A 79 -7.65 4.34 -21.00
C GLU A 79 -8.48 3.45 -20.06
N GLN A 80 -8.70 2.19 -20.45
CA GLN A 80 -9.43 1.25 -19.62
C GLN A 80 -8.66 0.90 -18.34
N ALA A 81 -7.34 0.67 -18.47
CA ALA A 81 -6.45 0.43 -17.35
C ALA A 81 -6.44 1.64 -16.39
N TRP A 82 -6.41 2.85 -16.93
CA TRP A 82 -6.49 4.07 -16.15
C TRP A 82 -7.82 4.16 -15.38
N GLN A 83 -8.95 3.95 -16.04
CA GLN A 83 -10.27 4.01 -15.39
C GLN A 83 -10.42 2.97 -14.28
N ILE A 84 -9.98 1.73 -14.51
CA ILE A 84 -10.00 0.66 -13.51
C ILE A 84 -9.11 1.03 -12.32
N LEU A 85 -7.91 1.56 -12.58
CA LEU A 85 -6.98 1.95 -11.54
C LEU A 85 -7.54 3.09 -10.67
N VAL A 86 -8.08 4.13 -11.30
CA VAL A 86 -8.76 5.24 -10.60
C VAL A 86 -9.93 4.72 -9.77
N GLN A 87 -10.78 3.87 -10.35
CA GLN A 87 -11.92 3.30 -9.64
C GLN A 87 -11.47 2.46 -8.43
N SER A 88 -10.43 1.64 -8.58
CA SER A 88 -9.90 0.81 -7.49
C SER A 88 -9.39 1.67 -6.32
N LYS A 89 -8.71 2.78 -6.62
CA LYS A 89 -8.24 3.76 -5.63
C LYS A 89 -9.41 4.43 -4.91
N LEU A 90 -10.43 4.88 -5.65
CA LEU A 90 -11.62 5.48 -5.05
C LEU A 90 -12.37 4.52 -4.13
N ILE A 91 -12.53 3.27 -4.55
CA ILE A 91 -13.16 2.23 -3.73
C ILE A 91 -12.33 2.01 -2.47
N LYS A 92 -11.02 1.81 -2.60
CA LYS A 92 -10.11 1.62 -1.45
C LYS A 92 -10.22 2.76 -0.43
N GLN A 93 -10.17 4.00 -0.89
CA GLN A 93 -10.34 5.19 -0.03
C GLN A 93 -11.69 5.20 0.67
N GLN A 94 -12.76 4.77 0.00
CA GLN A 94 -14.08 4.69 0.62
C GLN A 94 -14.14 3.59 1.68
N PHE A 95 -13.54 2.42 1.43
CA PHE A 95 -13.42 1.32 2.39
C PHE A 95 -12.63 1.74 3.64
N GLU A 96 -11.51 2.44 3.46
CA GLU A 96 -10.71 2.97 4.56
C GLU A 96 -11.49 3.99 5.40
N LYS A 97 -12.28 4.86 4.77
CA LYS A 97 -13.14 5.83 5.46
C LYS A 97 -14.27 5.18 6.24
N THR A 98 -14.86 4.11 5.73
CA THR A 98 -15.95 3.38 6.41
C THR A 98 -15.44 2.42 7.47
N GLY A 99 -14.12 2.19 7.56
CA GLY A 99 -13.52 1.24 8.49
C GLY A 99 -13.88 -0.21 8.18
N LEU A 100 -14.34 -0.49 6.96
CA LEU A 100 -14.64 -1.85 6.53
C LEU A 100 -13.33 -2.60 6.32
N THR A 101 -13.08 -3.57 7.20
CA THR A 101 -11.95 -4.49 7.09
C THR A 101 -12.46 -5.85 6.65
N LEU A 102 -11.75 -6.48 5.74
CA LEU A 102 -12.01 -7.88 5.37
C LEU A 102 -11.53 -8.75 6.53
N SER A 103 -12.44 -9.48 7.18
CA SER A 103 -12.09 -10.52 8.14
C SER A 103 -11.60 -11.77 7.40
N ASP A 104 -10.72 -12.55 8.03
CA ASP A 104 -10.18 -13.78 7.45
C ASP A 104 -11.30 -14.75 7.06
N GLU A 105 -12.34 -14.88 7.90
CA GLU A 105 -13.53 -15.69 7.61
C GLU A 105 -14.23 -15.26 6.32
N THR A 106 -14.35 -13.94 6.09
CA THR A 106 -15.00 -13.39 4.90
C THR A 106 -14.14 -13.61 3.67
N PHE A 107 -12.82 -13.49 3.81
CA PHE A 107 -11.88 -13.80 2.73
C PHE A 107 -11.98 -15.27 2.32
N TRP A 108 -11.92 -16.20 3.28
CA TRP A 108 -12.04 -17.64 3.01
C TRP A 108 -13.41 -18.02 2.45
N SER A 109 -14.50 -17.42 2.94
CA SER A 109 -15.84 -17.68 2.41
C SER A 109 -16.03 -17.18 0.98
N GLN A 110 -15.23 -16.21 0.53
CA GLN A 110 -15.36 -15.65 -0.82
C GLN A 110 -14.50 -16.37 -1.84
N LEU A 111 -13.36 -16.92 -1.42
CA LEU A 111 -12.48 -17.71 -2.28
C LEU A 111 -13.18 -18.90 -2.94
N GLN A 112 -14.13 -19.56 -2.26
CA GLN A 112 -14.88 -20.68 -2.83
C GLN A 112 -15.75 -20.30 -4.05
N TYR A 113 -16.06 -19.00 -4.22
CA TYR A 113 -16.86 -18.50 -5.34
C TYR A 113 -16.00 -17.94 -6.47
N ASP A 114 -14.69 -17.86 -6.29
CA ASP A 114 -13.78 -17.41 -7.34
C ASP A 114 -13.67 -18.49 -8.44
N PRO A 115 -13.88 -18.16 -9.73
CA PRO A 115 -13.85 -19.13 -10.82
C PRO A 115 -12.57 -19.97 -10.92
N ILE A 116 -11.43 -19.45 -10.47
CA ILE A 116 -10.14 -20.14 -10.50
C ILE A 116 -10.12 -21.30 -9.50
N PHE A 117 -10.75 -21.11 -8.34
CA PHE A 117 -10.79 -22.09 -7.25
C PHE A 117 -12.01 -23.00 -7.36
N ALA A 118 -13.17 -22.43 -7.69
CA ALA A 118 -14.44 -23.15 -7.82
C ALA A 118 -14.44 -24.21 -8.95
N GLN A 119 -13.63 -24.05 -10.00
CA GLN A 119 -13.55 -25.02 -11.10
C GLN A 119 -12.59 -26.19 -10.82
N ASN A 120 -11.64 -26.01 -9.89
CA ASN A 120 -10.56 -26.96 -9.71
C ASN A 120 -10.77 -27.76 -8.42
N GLN A 121 -11.36 -28.96 -8.57
CA GLN A 121 -11.66 -29.90 -7.48
C GLN A 121 -10.47 -30.27 -6.57
N GLN A 122 -9.25 -29.94 -6.98
CA GLN A 122 -8.02 -30.16 -6.22
C GLN A 122 -7.74 -29.08 -5.16
N TYR A 123 -8.42 -27.94 -5.20
CA TYR A 123 -8.25 -26.84 -4.24
C TYR A 123 -9.31 -26.80 -3.13
N PHE A 124 -10.24 -27.76 -3.14
CA PHE A 124 -11.25 -27.90 -2.11
C PHE A 124 -10.67 -28.60 -0.89
N ASP A 125 -11.11 -28.19 0.29
CA ASP A 125 -10.71 -28.86 1.54
C ASP A 125 -11.62 -30.07 1.80
N GLU A 126 -11.46 -30.77 2.94
CA GLU A 126 -12.28 -31.94 3.27
C GLU A 126 -13.79 -31.63 3.38
N LYS A 127 -14.19 -30.36 3.39
CA LYS A 127 -15.58 -29.91 3.47
C LYS A 127 -16.17 -29.49 2.12
N GLY A 128 -15.40 -29.62 1.03
CA GLY A 128 -15.77 -29.14 -0.30
C GLY A 128 -15.43 -27.67 -0.43
#